data_AF-A0A523QRN1-F1
#
_entry.id   AF-A0A523QRN1-F1
#
_cell.length_a   1.000
_cell.length_b   1.000
_cell.length_c   1.000
_cell.angle_alpha   90.00
_cell.angle_beta   90.00
_cell.angle_gamma   90.00
#
_symmetry.space_group_name_H-M   'P 1'
#
loop_
_entity.id
_entity.type
_entity.pdbx_description
1 polymer ?
#
loop_
_entity_poly.entity_id
_entity_poly.type
_entity_poly.pdbx_seq_one_letter_code
_entity_poly.pdbx_strand_id
1 'polypeptide(L)'
;MGGKSGLRGRCVQPCRRVYTQKEQTKRFFSCLDLSLDVLVKVLLTIPQVRSWKIEGRKKGPHYVFYTVKAYRILRDHGSDPKMKKQALQLLSLALGRTGTHYNFLPQRPQNPVSIEYQTGSGLLVGRVKGTKQKPFLTPREELLPGDLLRLGYEDESWHGTNRIGKYVPKGGRFFLKASSKTSPAKGTPVFLTDRREKSLEDMLSKLEKELIKKPESKIPPSTFNVRLPKRSRNKAMVSDLFVFRKPGKVKSRGLTGLWLSSQIKNKMPKGLISRLWWWLPPVIWPADEIRFKELVDIGLKKGARNFVFNAPWQMAFFGVPKKLNLWAGPFCNIANSLAINTLVSLGFKGVIVSPELGREDYFMLPKHSPLPLGIVISGNWPFCVSRILSEKVDTQKPLISPKGEEAWIKKFESDYWVYPNWKLDISAKQNELEKAGYNLFVHLVEPPPKGVKLKKRPGLWNWNLDLL
;
A
#
# COMPACT_ATOMS: atom_id res chain seq x y z
N MET A 1 4.25 -0.77 11.50
CA MET A 1 5.61 -1.11 12.00
C MET A 1 6.16 0.08 12.77
N GLY A 2 6.53 -0.11 14.05
CA GLY A 2 6.97 0.99 14.93
C GLY A 2 5.96 2.14 15.08
N GLY A 3 4.66 1.85 15.17
CA GLY A 3 3.59 2.87 15.27
C GLY A 3 3.35 3.73 14.01
N LYS A 4 4.14 3.52 12.95
CA LYS A 4 4.07 4.26 11.68
C LYS A 4 3.28 3.50 10.62
N SER A 5 2.52 4.24 9.81
CA SER A 5 1.65 3.73 8.74
C SER A 5 1.85 4.50 7.43
N GLY A 6 1.85 3.77 6.31
CA GLY A 6 1.93 4.36 4.97
C GLY A 6 0.68 5.17 4.61
N LEU A 7 -0.50 4.76 5.10
CA LEU A 7 -1.77 5.46 4.90
C LEU A 7 -1.78 6.86 5.53
N ARG A 8 -0.92 7.09 6.53
CA ARG A 8 -0.74 8.37 7.22
C ARG A 8 0.49 9.14 6.75
N GLY A 9 1.03 8.80 5.58
CA GLY A 9 2.22 9.45 5.01
C GLY A 9 3.55 9.09 5.70
N ARG A 10 3.53 8.36 6.83
CA ARG A 10 4.70 7.96 7.64
C ARG A 10 5.29 6.60 7.23
N CYS A 11 5.32 6.29 5.94
CA CYS A 11 5.84 5.00 5.45
C CYS A 11 7.29 4.75 5.92
N VAL A 12 7.55 3.58 6.51
CA VAL A 12 8.88 3.14 6.98
C VAL A 12 9.60 2.23 5.98
N GLN A 13 9.15 2.28 4.72
CA GLN A 13 9.70 1.57 3.57
C GLN A 13 9.98 0.07 3.82
N PRO A 14 9.00 -0.71 4.32
CA PRO A 14 9.22 -2.13 4.60
C PRO A 14 9.60 -2.92 3.35
N CYS A 15 9.09 -2.54 2.18
CA CYS A 15 9.44 -3.13 0.88
C CYS A 15 10.92 -2.96 0.47
N ARG A 16 11.71 -2.15 1.18
CA ARG A 16 13.15 -1.98 0.91
C ARG A 16 14.03 -2.85 1.79
N ARG A 17 13.50 -3.40 2.89
CA ARG A 17 14.28 -4.11 3.91
C ARG A 17 14.62 -5.53 3.47
N VAL A 18 15.76 -6.02 3.97
CA VAL A 18 16.17 -7.43 3.90
C VAL A 18 15.54 -8.19 5.06
N TYR A 19 14.79 -9.25 4.78
CA TYR A 19 14.12 -10.06 5.80
C TYR A 19 14.76 -11.45 5.85
N THR A 20 14.70 -12.07 7.03
CA THR A 20 15.22 -13.40 7.28
C THR A 20 14.07 -14.39 7.47
N GLN A 21 14.12 -15.51 6.78
CA GLN A 21 13.24 -16.65 6.97
C GLN A 21 14.02 -17.94 6.76
N LYS A 22 14.06 -18.80 7.79
CA LYS A 22 14.97 -19.96 7.83
C LYS A 22 16.41 -19.47 7.61
N GLU A 23 17.13 -20.10 6.69
CA GLU A 23 18.51 -19.77 6.30
C GLU A 23 18.59 -18.69 5.20
N GLN A 24 17.44 -18.21 4.69
CA GLN A 24 17.41 -17.22 3.63
C GLN A 24 17.27 -15.81 4.19
N THR A 25 18.13 -14.91 3.71
CA THR A 25 18.11 -13.48 4.02
C THR A 25 17.98 -12.69 2.72
N LYS A 26 16.78 -12.21 2.39
CA LYS A 26 16.45 -11.59 1.08
C LYS A 26 15.40 -10.48 1.20
N ARG A 27 15.27 -9.65 0.16
CA ARG A 27 14.25 -8.60 0.06
C ARG A 27 12.92 -9.16 -0.46
N PHE A 28 12.22 -9.94 0.36
CA PHE A 28 11.00 -10.66 -0.04
C PHE A 28 9.79 -9.79 -0.42
N PHE A 29 9.84 -8.47 -0.15
CA PHE A 29 8.76 -7.53 -0.47
C PHE A 29 9.19 -6.43 -1.47
N SER A 30 10.35 -6.57 -2.10
CA SER A 30 10.82 -5.54 -3.03
C SER A 30 10.19 -5.71 -4.40
N CYS A 31 9.16 -4.91 -4.66
CA CYS A 31 8.50 -4.85 -5.96
C CYS A 31 9.31 -4.07 -7.00
N LEU A 32 9.22 -4.53 -8.24
CA LEU A 32 9.56 -3.81 -9.47
C LEU A 32 8.58 -2.65 -9.73
N ASP A 33 8.97 -1.70 -10.58
CA ASP A 33 8.11 -0.58 -10.95
C ASP A 33 7.11 -1.03 -12.02
N LEU A 34 5.83 -0.67 -11.89
CA LEU A 34 4.85 -0.96 -12.94
C LEU A 34 5.12 -0.08 -14.15
N SER A 35 5.34 -0.68 -15.32
CA SER A 35 5.45 0.01 -16.61
C SER A 35 4.42 -0.58 -17.56
N LEU A 36 3.63 0.27 -18.23
CA LEU A 36 2.59 -0.14 -19.19
C LEU A 36 2.85 0.45 -20.58
N ASP A 37 4.12 0.70 -20.90
CA ASP A 37 4.61 1.21 -22.18
C ASP A 37 4.11 0.38 -23.39
N VAL A 38 4.08 -0.95 -23.25
CA VAL A 38 3.60 -1.89 -24.26
C VAL A 38 2.10 -1.77 -24.56
N LEU A 39 1.32 -1.25 -23.62
CA LEU A 39 -0.14 -1.11 -23.76
C LEU A 39 -0.57 0.24 -24.32
N VAL A 40 0.35 1.20 -24.49
CA VAL A 40 0.03 2.57 -24.90
C VAL A 40 -0.88 2.61 -26.14
N LYS A 41 -0.56 1.86 -27.19
CA LYS A 41 -1.39 1.79 -28.40
C LYS A 41 -2.80 1.27 -28.14
N VAL A 42 -2.91 0.18 -27.38
CA VAL A 42 -4.21 -0.43 -27.04
C VAL A 42 -5.04 0.51 -26.17
N LEU A 43 -4.41 1.20 -25.23
CA LEU A 43 -5.11 2.15 -24.36
C LEU A 43 -5.64 3.36 -25.14
N LEU A 44 -4.96 3.78 -26.22
CA LEU A 44 -5.43 4.88 -27.07
C LEU A 44 -6.69 4.54 -27.87
N THR A 45 -6.91 3.26 -28.18
CA THR A 45 -8.11 2.84 -28.93
C THR A 45 -9.37 2.76 -28.06
N ILE A 46 -9.26 2.99 -26.74
CA ILE A 46 -10.38 2.89 -25.80
C ILE A 46 -10.94 4.30 -25.54
N PRO A 47 -12.09 4.69 -26.12
CA PRO A 47 -12.60 6.07 -26.04
C PRO A 47 -12.87 6.58 -24.62
N GLN A 48 -13.11 5.66 -23.68
CA GLN A 48 -13.36 5.94 -22.26
C GLN A 48 -12.07 6.29 -21.50
N VAL A 49 -10.89 5.94 -22.03
CA VAL A 49 -9.60 6.29 -21.41
C VAL A 49 -9.21 7.70 -21.83
N ARG A 50 -9.41 8.67 -20.94
CA ARG A 50 -9.14 10.10 -21.21
C ARG A 50 -7.78 10.60 -20.74
N SER A 51 -7.12 9.87 -19.84
CA SER A 51 -5.84 10.28 -19.26
C SER A 51 -5.02 9.09 -18.80
N TRP A 52 -3.70 9.22 -18.88
CA TRP A 52 -2.78 8.33 -18.17
C TRP A 52 -2.18 9.04 -16.97
N LYS A 53 -1.97 8.28 -15.90
CA LYS A 53 -1.29 8.75 -14.70
C LYS A 53 0.11 8.14 -14.65
N ILE A 54 1.12 9.00 -14.64
CA ILE A 54 2.49 8.63 -14.30
C ILE A 54 2.66 8.92 -12.80
N GLU A 55 3.00 7.89 -12.00
CA GLU A 55 3.15 8.01 -10.54
C GLU A 55 4.63 7.95 -10.15
N GLY A 56 5.01 8.76 -9.15
CA GLY A 56 6.35 8.73 -8.59
C GLY A 56 6.50 9.69 -7.41
N ARG A 57 6.35 9.17 -6.18
CA ARG A 57 6.56 9.96 -4.95
C ARG A 57 8.02 10.45 -4.83
N LYS A 58 8.19 11.76 -4.62
CA LYS A 58 9.49 12.45 -4.42
C LYS A 58 10.48 12.24 -5.59
N LYS A 59 9.98 12.17 -6.82
CA LYS A 59 10.81 12.10 -8.02
C LYS A 59 11.25 13.50 -8.46
N GLY A 60 12.52 13.63 -8.86
CA GLY A 60 13.08 14.89 -9.34
C GLY A 60 12.71 15.21 -10.80
N PRO A 61 13.04 16.42 -11.29
CA PRO A 61 12.73 16.87 -12.65
C PRO A 61 13.20 15.91 -13.75
N HIS A 62 14.36 15.27 -13.56
CA HIS A 62 14.90 14.28 -14.50
C HIS A 62 13.91 13.12 -14.75
N TYR A 63 13.45 12.44 -13.70
CA TYR A 63 12.48 11.35 -13.83
C TYR A 63 11.20 11.81 -14.54
N VAL A 64 10.69 13.00 -14.16
CA VAL A 64 9.46 13.56 -14.74
C VAL A 64 9.63 13.81 -16.23
N PHE A 65 10.70 14.49 -16.62
CA PHE A 65 10.99 14.79 -18.03
C PHE A 65 11.12 13.50 -18.86
N TYR A 66 11.99 12.57 -18.45
CA TYR A 66 12.28 11.35 -19.21
C TYR A 66 11.04 10.46 -19.35
N THR A 67 10.29 10.27 -18.26
CA THR A 67 9.10 9.42 -18.29
C THR A 67 7.99 10.05 -19.13
N VAL A 68 7.69 11.34 -18.92
CA VAL A 68 6.63 12.03 -19.67
C VAL A 68 6.99 12.12 -21.15
N LYS A 69 8.24 12.47 -21.49
CA LYS A 69 8.71 12.52 -22.88
C LYS A 69 8.60 11.15 -23.56
N ALA A 70 9.00 10.08 -22.88
CA ALA A 70 8.87 8.73 -23.42
C ALA A 70 7.41 8.35 -23.70
N TYR A 71 6.50 8.56 -22.75
CA TYR A 71 5.08 8.25 -22.95
C TYR A 71 4.42 9.14 -24.01
N ARG A 72 4.85 10.40 -24.16
CA ARG A 72 4.42 11.26 -25.29
C ARG A 72 4.87 10.68 -26.63
N ILE A 73 6.13 10.25 -26.75
CA ILE A 73 6.62 9.61 -27.98
C ILE A 73 5.83 8.32 -28.27
N LEU A 74 5.58 7.48 -27.27
CA LEU A 74 4.77 6.27 -27.44
C LEU A 74 3.35 6.59 -27.88
N ARG A 75 2.76 7.67 -27.37
CA ARG A 75 1.42 8.14 -27.74
C ARG A 75 1.36 8.64 -29.18
N ASP A 76 2.25 9.56 -29.51
CA ASP A 76 2.19 10.35 -30.75
C ASP A 76 2.80 9.59 -31.93
N HIS A 77 3.81 8.74 -31.66
CA HIS A 77 4.63 8.08 -32.69
C HIS A 77 4.93 6.61 -32.40
N GLY A 78 4.21 5.95 -31.48
CA GLY A 78 4.53 4.57 -31.08
C GLY A 78 4.37 3.52 -32.18
N SER A 79 3.73 3.86 -33.30
CA SER A 79 3.66 3.05 -34.53
C SER A 79 5.03 2.89 -35.21
N ASP A 80 5.90 3.90 -35.13
CA ASP A 80 7.25 3.87 -35.67
C ASP A 80 8.20 3.08 -34.74
N PRO A 81 8.82 1.98 -35.22
CA PRO A 81 9.78 1.21 -34.45
C PRO A 81 10.97 2.02 -33.90
N LYS A 82 11.47 3.01 -34.64
CA LYS A 82 12.60 3.86 -34.21
C LYS A 82 12.18 4.75 -33.04
N MET A 83 11.02 5.40 -33.15
CA MET A 83 10.47 6.26 -32.09
C MET A 83 10.12 5.44 -30.84
N LYS A 84 9.55 4.25 -31.03
CA LYS A 84 9.32 3.31 -29.91
C LYS A 84 10.63 2.94 -29.21
N LYS A 85 11.68 2.59 -29.97
CA LYS A 85 13.01 2.27 -29.40
C LYS A 85 13.58 3.45 -28.62
N GLN A 86 13.47 4.67 -29.16
CA GLN A 86 13.89 5.89 -28.48
C GLN A 86 13.12 6.11 -27.17
N ALA A 87 11.81 5.92 -27.16
CA ALA A 87 11.01 6.05 -25.94
C ALA A 87 11.43 5.04 -24.87
N LEU A 88 11.71 3.79 -25.24
CA LEU A 88 12.19 2.77 -24.30
C LEU A 88 13.58 3.10 -23.74
N GLN A 89 14.46 3.71 -24.54
CA GLN A 89 15.74 4.24 -24.06
C GLN A 89 15.56 5.39 -23.06
N LEU A 90 14.60 6.29 -23.29
CA LEU A 90 14.29 7.35 -22.33
C LEU A 90 13.75 6.76 -21.01
N LEU A 91 12.90 5.72 -21.07
CA LEU A 91 12.40 5.07 -19.86
C LEU A 91 13.53 4.38 -19.07
N SER A 92 14.50 3.75 -19.73
CA SER A 92 15.65 3.15 -19.03
C SER A 92 16.52 4.19 -18.33
N LEU A 93 16.53 5.42 -18.84
CA LEU A 93 17.21 6.56 -18.23
C LEU A 93 16.41 7.21 -17.11
N ALA A 94 15.14 6.86 -16.86
CA ALA A 94 14.36 7.50 -15.79
C ALA A 94 14.88 7.20 -14.35
N LEU A 95 15.93 6.38 -14.18
CA LEU A 95 16.55 6.04 -12.88
C LEU A 95 15.55 5.41 -11.90
N GLY A 96 14.55 4.70 -12.42
CA GLY A 96 13.58 3.89 -11.67
C GLY A 96 14.16 2.55 -11.20
N ARG A 97 13.30 1.68 -10.69
CA ARG A 97 13.59 0.23 -10.64
C ARG A 97 13.31 -0.36 -12.01
N THR A 98 13.74 -1.61 -12.22
CA THR A 98 13.34 -2.37 -13.41
C THR A 98 11.81 -2.40 -13.53
N GLY A 99 11.32 -2.19 -14.75
CA GLY A 99 9.89 -2.21 -15.05
C GLY A 99 9.32 -3.63 -15.10
N THR A 100 8.03 -3.77 -14.80
CA THR A 100 7.25 -5.00 -15.01
C THR A 100 5.88 -4.66 -15.59
N HIS A 101 5.36 -5.55 -16.44
CA HIS A 101 3.98 -5.48 -16.93
C HIS A 101 2.99 -6.18 -15.98
N TYR A 102 3.51 -6.82 -14.94
CA TYR A 102 2.75 -7.57 -13.95
C TYR A 102 1.72 -8.51 -14.60
N ASN A 103 0.43 -8.37 -14.28
CA ASN A 103 -0.68 -9.15 -14.81
C ASN A 103 -1.48 -8.40 -15.90
N PHE A 104 -0.97 -7.27 -16.41
CA PHE A 104 -1.63 -6.52 -17.48
C PHE A 104 -1.41 -7.11 -18.88
N LEU A 105 -0.53 -8.11 -19.01
CA LEU A 105 -0.40 -8.98 -20.17
C LEU A 105 -0.80 -10.41 -19.76
N PRO A 106 -2.09 -10.79 -19.84
CA PRO A 106 -2.57 -12.10 -19.37
C PRO A 106 -1.86 -13.31 -20.00
N GLN A 107 -1.39 -13.17 -21.23
CA GLN A 107 -0.62 -14.17 -21.96
C GLN A 107 0.82 -14.35 -21.44
N ARG A 108 1.33 -13.40 -20.64
CA ARG A 108 2.69 -13.41 -20.09
C ARG A 108 2.71 -12.76 -18.70
N PRO A 109 2.09 -13.40 -17.70
CA PRO A 109 2.08 -12.89 -16.34
C PRO A 109 3.51 -12.82 -15.78
N GLN A 110 3.83 -11.75 -15.06
CA GLN A 110 5.13 -11.55 -14.43
C GLN A 110 4.96 -11.44 -12.91
N ASN A 111 5.82 -12.07 -12.12
CA ASN A 111 5.88 -11.78 -10.69
C ASN A 111 6.63 -10.45 -10.47
N PRO A 112 5.99 -9.41 -9.91
CA PRO A 112 6.60 -8.11 -9.71
C PRO A 112 7.58 -8.12 -8.53
N VAL A 113 7.68 -9.21 -7.77
CA VAL A 113 8.61 -9.32 -6.65
C VAL A 113 9.89 -10.00 -7.13
N SER A 114 11.00 -9.27 -7.09
CA SER A 114 12.30 -9.79 -7.48
C SER A 114 13.21 -9.94 -6.26
N ILE A 115 13.62 -11.19 -5.97
CA ILE A 115 14.51 -11.51 -4.85
C ILE A 115 15.98 -11.68 -5.26
N GLU A 116 16.24 -11.80 -6.56
CA GLU A 116 17.56 -12.11 -7.13
C GLU A 116 18.22 -10.88 -7.76
N TYR A 117 17.41 -9.95 -8.28
CA TYR A 117 17.90 -8.78 -8.97
C TYR A 117 18.14 -7.60 -8.02
N GLN A 118 18.95 -6.66 -8.49
CA GLN A 118 19.19 -5.39 -7.80
C GLN A 118 17.87 -4.64 -7.65
N THR A 119 17.44 -4.46 -6.41
CA THR A 119 16.13 -3.91 -6.04
C THR A 119 16.18 -2.43 -5.67
N GLY A 120 17.38 -1.84 -5.77
CA GLY A 120 17.59 -0.40 -5.63
C GLY A 120 17.11 0.33 -6.87
N SER A 121 16.57 1.54 -6.69
CA SER A 121 16.31 2.47 -7.79
C SER A 121 17.61 3.05 -8.33
N GLY A 122 17.64 3.45 -9.60
CA GLY A 122 18.79 4.10 -10.21
C GLY A 122 19.59 3.18 -11.11
N LEU A 123 20.37 3.79 -11.99
CA LEU A 123 21.15 3.08 -13.00
C LEU A 123 22.44 2.54 -12.37
N LEU A 124 22.67 1.22 -12.46
CA LEU A 124 23.93 0.62 -12.01
C LEU A 124 25.10 1.13 -12.86
N VAL A 125 25.88 2.06 -12.31
CA VAL A 125 27.07 2.61 -12.99
C VAL A 125 28.33 1.82 -12.69
N GLY A 126 28.37 0.99 -11.65
CA GLY A 126 29.52 0.12 -11.41
C GLY A 126 29.52 -0.54 -10.04
N ARG A 127 30.68 -1.06 -9.66
CA ARG A 127 30.93 -1.62 -8.33
C ARG A 127 32.20 -1.01 -7.75
N VAL A 128 32.24 -0.87 -6.43
CA VAL A 128 33.40 -0.37 -5.70
C VAL A 128 34.59 -1.31 -5.90
N LYS A 129 35.73 -0.72 -6.24
CA LYS A 129 37.06 -1.33 -6.39
C LYS A 129 38.05 -0.62 -5.46
N GLY A 130 39.27 -1.15 -5.38
CA GLY A 130 40.32 -0.58 -4.52
C GLY A 130 40.24 -1.04 -3.07
N THR A 131 41.01 -0.38 -2.22
CA THR A 131 41.09 -0.64 -0.77
C THR A 131 40.03 0.18 -0.02
N LYS A 132 39.81 -0.10 1.27
CA LYS A 132 38.88 0.68 2.11
C LYS A 132 39.33 2.15 2.25
N GLN A 133 40.63 2.42 2.19
CA GLN A 133 41.22 3.75 2.32
C GLN A 133 41.12 4.56 1.02
N LYS A 134 41.17 3.89 -0.14
CA LYS A 134 41.07 4.52 -1.47
C LYS A 134 40.06 3.77 -2.34
N PRO A 135 38.76 3.77 -1.98
CA PRO A 135 37.74 3.13 -2.78
C PRO A 135 37.52 3.94 -4.07
N PHE A 136 37.37 3.25 -5.19
CA PHE A 136 37.09 3.88 -6.48
C PHE A 136 36.09 3.08 -7.30
N LEU A 137 35.60 3.69 -8.36
CA LEU A 137 34.60 3.18 -9.29
C LEU A 137 35.15 3.36 -10.71
N THR A 138 34.97 2.34 -11.54
CA THR A 138 35.11 2.45 -13.01
C THR A 138 33.70 2.48 -13.59
N PRO A 139 33.20 3.65 -14.02
CA PRO A 139 31.80 3.78 -14.36
C PRO A 139 31.53 3.19 -15.75
N ARG A 140 30.39 2.51 -15.89
CA ARG A 140 29.89 1.88 -17.13
C ARG A 140 29.32 2.90 -18.11
N GLU A 141 28.96 4.06 -17.59
CA GLU A 141 28.48 5.23 -18.33
C GLU A 141 29.31 6.45 -17.90
N GLU A 142 29.27 7.51 -18.69
CA GLU A 142 29.84 8.79 -18.27
C GLU A 142 29.09 9.36 -17.06
N LEU A 143 29.84 10.10 -16.23
CA LEU A 143 29.32 10.82 -15.07
C LEU A 143 29.51 12.32 -15.28
N LEU A 144 28.42 13.08 -15.12
CA LEU A 144 28.39 14.52 -15.33
C LEU A 144 28.60 15.26 -14.00
N PRO A 145 29.19 16.47 -14.02
CA PRO A 145 29.18 17.35 -12.85
C PRO A 145 27.77 17.53 -12.29
N GLY A 146 27.61 17.40 -10.98
CA GLY A 146 26.34 17.51 -10.28
C GLY A 146 25.60 16.18 -10.06
N ASP A 147 25.91 15.13 -10.81
CA ASP A 147 25.28 13.81 -10.67
C ASP A 147 25.37 13.29 -9.23
N LEU A 148 24.36 12.53 -8.80
CA LEU A 148 24.32 11.91 -7.49
C LEU A 148 24.40 10.39 -7.58
N LEU A 149 25.50 9.84 -7.06
CA LEU A 149 25.69 8.41 -6.91
C LEU A 149 25.24 7.95 -5.53
N ARG A 150 24.57 6.80 -5.45
CA ARG A 150 24.29 6.06 -4.21
C ARG A 150 25.18 4.83 -4.13
N LEU A 151 25.84 4.66 -2.99
CA LEU A 151 26.63 3.49 -2.64
C LEU A 151 25.76 2.49 -1.89
N GLY A 152 25.60 1.28 -2.44
CA GLY A 152 24.75 0.25 -1.83
C GLY A 152 23.25 0.56 -1.92
N TYR A 153 22.50 0.01 -0.98
CA TYR A 153 21.04 0.09 -0.91
C TYR A 153 20.58 0.95 0.27
N GLU A 154 19.48 1.68 0.10
CA GLU A 154 18.97 2.64 1.12
C GLU A 154 18.62 2.02 2.48
N ASP A 155 18.38 0.71 2.52
CA ASP A 155 18.08 -0.01 3.76
C ASP A 155 19.33 -0.42 4.55
N GLU A 156 20.53 -0.26 3.98
CA GLU A 156 21.80 -0.52 4.64
C GLU A 156 22.21 0.71 5.45
N SER A 157 22.53 0.55 6.73
CA SER A 157 22.86 1.66 7.64
C SER A 157 24.10 2.46 7.22
N TRP A 158 25.00 1.82 6.47
CA TRP A 158 26.25 2.40 5.97
C TRP A 158 26.14 2.98 4.56
N HIS A 159 24.97 2.90 3.91
CA HIS A 159 24.81 3.45 2.57
C HIS A 159 25.12 4.95 2.57
N GLY A 160 25.57 5.46 1.42
CA GLY A 160 25.99 6.85 1.29
C GLY A 160 25.69 7.40 -0.09
N THR A 161 25.77 8.72 -0.22
CA THR A 161 25.70 9.39 -1.51
C THR A 161 26.99 10.15 -1.82
N ASN A 162 27.34 10.21 -3.10
CA ASN A 162 28.53 10.91 -3.60
C ASN A 162 28.09 11.79 -4.76
N ARG A 163 28.24 13.11 -4.60
CA ARG A 163 28.02 14.07 -5.70
C ARG A 163 29.26 14.15 -6.57
N ILE A 164 29.07 14.10 -7.88
CA ILE A 164 30.12 14.23 -8.88
C ILE A 164 30.50 15.70 -9.03
N GLY A 165 31.77 16.02 -8.82
CA GLY A 165 32.26 17.41 -8.93
C GLY A 165 32.78 17.77 -10.32
N LYS A 166 33.28 16.78 -11.08
CA LYS A 166 33.87 16.95 -12.41
C LYS A 166 33.47 15.78 -13.30
N TYR A 167 33.46 16.01 -14.60
CA TYR A 167 33.17 14.99 -15.61
C TYR A 167 34.08 13.77 -15.45
N VAL A 168 33.52 12.57 -15.56
CA VAL A 168 34.25 11.30 -15.58
C VAL A 168 33.81 10.50 -16.81
N PRO A 169 34.71 10.17 -17.75
CA PRO A 169 34.35 9.39 -18.92
C PRO A 169 33.99 7.96 -18.56
N LYS A 170 33.21 7.31 -19.43
CA LYS A 170 32.97 5.86 -19.38
C LYS A 170 34.31 5.11 -19.35
N GLY A 171 34.46 4.16 -18.44
CA GLY A 171 35.72 3.43 -18.24
C GLY A 171 36.79 4.21 -17.46
N GLY A 172 36.55 5.48 -17.13
CA GLY A 172 37.45 6.30 -16.31
C GLY A 172 37.53 5.83 -14.85
N ARG A 173 38.31 6.54 -14.03
CA ARG A 173 38.45 6.23 -12.59
C ARG A 173 37.90 7.37 -11.75
N PHE A 174 36.89 7.08 -10.92
CA PHE A 174 36.34 8.02 -9.95
C PHE A 174 36.61 7.54 -8.52
N PHE A 175 37.32 8.32 -7.72
CA PHE A 175 37.56 8.01 -6.31
C PHE A 175 36.33 8.40 -5.48
N LEU A 176 35.87 7.47 -4.65
CA LEU A 176 34.69 7.67 -3.81
C LEU A 176 35.11 8.35 -2.51
N LYS A 177 34.35 9.35 -2.07
CA LYS A 177 34.51 9.94 -0.75
C LYS A 177 34.00 8.94 0.28
N ALA A 178 34.90 8.27 0.99
CA ALA A 178 34.58 7.48 2.16
C ALA A 178 34.47 8.42 3.38
N SER A 179 33.47 8.18 4.22
CA SER A 179 33.38 8.80 5.55
C SER A 179 33.49 7.69 6.59
N SER A 180 33.74 8.04 7.86
CA SER A 180 33.78 7.06 8.96
C SER A 180 32.48 6.23 9.08
N LYS A 181 31.34 6.76 8.61
CA LYS A 181 30.05 6.05 8.55
C LYS A 181 29.80 5.29 7.24
N THR A 182 30.52 5.60 6.17
CA THR A 182 30.29 5.07 4.82
C THR A 182 31.61 4.54 4.24
N SER A 183 32.06 3.38 4.72
CA SER A 183 33.21 2.64 4.16
C SER A 183 32.69 1.45 3.34
N PRO A 184 32.34 1.64 2.05
CA PRO A 184 31.78 0.56 1.25
C PRO A 184 32.79 -0.58 1.08
N ALA A 185 32.31 -1.82 1.18
CA ALA A 185 33.13 -2.98 0.89
C ALA A 185 33.46 -3.07 -0.62
N LYS A 186 34.55 -3.75 -0.96
CA LYS A 186 34.86 -4.09 -2.35
C LYS A 186 33.68 -4.88 -2.94
N GLY A 187 33.26 -4.53 -4.15
CA GLY A 187 32.14 -5.16 -4.84
C GLY A 187 30.78 -4.55 -4.56
N THR A 188 30.66 -3.60 -3.61
CA THR A 188 29.43 -2.84 -3.36
C THR A 188 28.91 -2.19 -4.65
N PRO A 189 27.62 -2.35 -5.00
CA PRO A 189 27.05 -1.71 -6.19
C PRO A 189 26.94 -0.19 -6.00
N VAL A 190 27.17 0.55 -7.09
CA VAL A 190 27.04 2.01 -7.14
C VAL A 190 26.00 2.38 -8.20
N PHE A 191 25.02 3.17 -7.80
CA PHE A 191 23.88 3.56 -8.63
C PHE A 191 23.88 5.06 -8.90
N LEU A 192 23.66 5.48 -10.14
CA LEU A 192 23.29 6.84 -10.46
C LEU A 192 21.81 7.05 -10.11
N THR A 193 21.53 8.04 -9.27
CA THR A 193 20.20 8.29 -8.69
C THR A 193 19.65 9.67 -8.99
N ASP A 194 20.50 10.62 -9.37
CA ASP A 194 20.14 11.92 -9.93
C ASP A 194 21.13 12.26 -11.04
N ARG A 195 20.63 12.69 -12.20
CA ARG A 195 21.43 13.01 -13.39
C ARG A 195 21.24 14.50 -13.71
N ARG A 196 22.36 15.22 -13.86
CA ARG A 196 22.40 16.67 -14.08
C ARG A 196 22.93 16.98 -15.47
N GLU A 197 22.07 16.78 -16.46
CA GLU A 197 22.37 17.12 -17.86
C GLU A 197 22.13 18.60 -18.09
N LYS A 198 23.15 19.28 -18.62
CA LYS A 198 23.08 20.71 -18.93
C LYS A 198 21.89 21.05 -19.83
N SER A 199 21.61 20.24 -20.85
CA SER A 199 20.48 20.47 -21.76
C SER A 199 19.13 20.49 -21.04
N LEU A 200 18.93 19.60 -20.07
CA LEU A 200 17.72 19.58 -19.25
C LEU A 200 17.69 20.76 -18.28
N GLU A 201 18.82 21.10 -17.66
CA GLU A 201 18.93 22.27 -16.78
C GLU A 201 18.64 23.58 -17.54
N ASP A 202 19.09 23.71 -18.78
CA ASP A 202 18.81 24.85 -19.64
C ASP A 202 17.31 24.93 -19.98
N MET A 203 16.67 23.79 -20.29
CA MET A 203 15.21 23.73 -20.52
C MET A 203 14.43 24.13 -19.26
N LEU A 204 14.84 23.65 -18.09
CA LEU A 204 14.22 24.01 -16.81
C LEU A 204 14.41 25.49 -16.50
N SER A 205 15.61 26.02 -16.70
CA SER A 205 15.92 27.44 -16.49
C SER A 205 15.09 28.35 -17.40
N LYS A 206 14.83 27.92 -18.65
CA LYS A 206 13.94 28.65 -19.56
C LYS A 206 12.51 28.67 -19.04
N LEU A 207 11.99 27.54 -18.58
CA LEU A 207 10.65 27.44 -17.99
C LEU A 207 10.52 28.27 -16.71
N GLU A 208 11.54 28.29 -15.86
CA GLU A 208 11.58 29.13 -14.66
C GLU A 208 11.50 30.62 -15.02
N LYS A 209 12.27 31.06 -16.03
CA LYS A 209 12.18 32.44 -16.55
C LYS A 209 10.81 32.79 -17.10
N GLU A 210 10.14 31.85 -17.79
CA GLU A 210 8.77 32.04 -18.27
C GLU A 210 7.76 32.11 -17.12
N LEU A 211 7.96 31.31 -16.05
CA LEU A 211 7.11 31.31 -14.87
C LEU A 211 7.18 32.64 -14.11
N ILE A 212 8.39 33.19 -13.91
CA ILE A 212 8.61 34.48 -13.24
C ILE A 212 7.89 35.63 -13.95
N LYS A 213 7.75 35.55 -15.29
CA LYS A 213 7.08 36.57 -16.10
C LYS A 213 5.55 36.54 -15.98
N LYS A 214 4.96 35.46 -15.44
CA LYS A 214 3.51 35.40 -15.26
C LYS A 214 3.16 36.00 -13.90
N PRO A 215 2.27 37.01 -13.83
CA PRO A 215 1.79 37.50 -12.55
C PRO A 215 1.17 36.31 -11.80
N GLU A 216 1.53 36.16 -10.53
CA GLU A 216 0.88 35.18 -9.66
C GLU A 216 -0.63 35.42 -9.73
N SER A 217 -1.37 34.41 -10.16
CA SER A 217 -2.83 34.47 -10.08
C SER A 217 -3.17 34.59 -8.61
N LYS A 218 -3.78 35.71 -8.19
CA LYS A 218 -4.26 35.88 -6.81
C LYS A 218 -5.29 34.78 -6.56
N ILE A 219 -4.88 33.71 -5.88
CA ILE A 219 -5.79 32.66 -5.46
C ILE A 219 -6.60 33.25 -4.31
N PRO A 220 -7.90 33.52 -4.50
CA PRO A 220 -8.71 34.03 -3.39
C PRO A 220 -8.70 32.99 -2.26
N PRO A 221 -8.80 33.43 -0.99
CA PRO A 221 -8.92 32.50 0.13
C PRO A 221 -10.09 31.55 -0.12
N SER A 222 -9.90 30.27 0.23
CA SER A 222 -10.95 29.26 0.07
C SER A 222 -12.22 29.71 0.78
N THR A 223 -13.32 29.83 0.04
CA THR A 223 -14.65 30.12 0.60
C THR A 223 -15.35 28.86 1.11
N PHE A 224 -14.67 27.71 1.10
CA PHE A 224 -15.20 26.43 1.55
C PHE A 224 -15.46 26.46 3.07
N ASN A 225 -16.73 26.48 3.43
CA ASN A 225 -17.18 26.31 4.81
C ASN A 225 -17.68 24.89 5.01
N VAL A 226 -16.97 24.11 5.82
CA VAL A 226 -17.35 22.72 6.09
C VAL A 226 -18.65 22.66 6.90
N ARG A 227 -19.68 22.03 6.34
CA ARG A 227 -20.93 21.72 7.07
C ARG A 227 -20.86 20.28 7.57
N LEU A 228 -20.65 20.11 8.86
CA LEU A 228 -20.62 18.78 9.47
C LEU A 228 -22.03 18.20 9.53
N PRO A 229 -22.18 16.89 9.26
CA PRO A 229 -23.47 16.22 9.37
C PRO A 229 -23.96 16.19 10.82
N LYS A 230 -25.28 16.08 10.98
CA LYS A 230 -25.91 15.91 12.30
C LYS A 230 -25.67 14.49 12.82
N ARG A 231 -25.47 14.38 14.13
CA ARG A 231 -25.38 13.09 14.83
C ARG A 231 -26.66 12.28 14.66
N SER A 232 -26.51 10.97 14.47
CA SER A 232 -27.62 10.02 14.50
C SER A 232 -28.29 9.99 15.87
N ARG A 233 -29.63 10.04 15.89
CA ARG A 233 -30.42 9.85 17.13
C ARG A 233 -30.69 8.38 17.46
N ASN A 234 -30.34 7.45 16.55
CA ASN A 234 -30.57 6.03 16.75
C ASN A 234 -29.65 5.48 17.84
N LYS A 235 -30.24 5.09 18.97
CA LYS A 235 -29.54 4.37 20.05
C LYS A 235 -29.40 2.90 19.64
N ALA A 236 -28.35 2.57 18.90
CA ALA A 236 -28.02 1.17 18.63
C ALA A 236 -27.53 0.49 19.92
N MET A 237 -27.89 -0.78 20.09
CA MET A 237 -27.46 -1.59 21.22
C MET A 237 -25.94 -1.75 21.22
N VAL A 238 -25.31 -1.65 22.39
CA VAL A 238 -23.90 -1.94 22.54
C VAL A 238 -23.69 -3.45 22.39
N SER A 239 -22.73 -3.85 21.56
CA SER A 239 -22.49 -5.26 21.26
C SER A 239 -21.03 -5.53 20.89
N ASP A 240 -20.51 -6.64 21.37
CA ASP A 240 -19.26 -7.21 20.87
C ASP A 240 -19.53 -8.09 19.64
N LEU A 241 -18.71 -7.95 18.60
CA LEU A 241 -18.74 -8.74 17.37
C LEU A 241 -17.42 -9.48 17.18
N PHE A 242 -17.47 -10.80 17.30
CA PHE A 242 -16.31 -11.68 17.10
C PHE A 242 -16.29 -12.21 15.67
N VAL A 243 -15.23 -11.92 14.91
CA VAL A 243 -15.13 -12.24 13.48
C VAL A 243 -14.15 -13.39 13.26
N PHE A 244 -14.63 -14.48 12.64
CA PHE A 244 -13.86 -15.70 12.41
C PHE A 244 -13.77 -16.08 10.93
N ARG A 245 -12.78 -16.90 10.58
CA ARG A 245 -12.60 -17.48 9.22
C ARG A 245 -13.43 -18.75 8.99
N LYS A 246 -13.83 -19.43 10.08
CA LYS A 246 -14.59 -20.67 10.05
C LYS A 246 -15.68 -20.63 11.12
N PRO A 247 -16.83 -21.29 10.90
CA PRO A 247 -17.80 -21.52 11.96
C PRO A 247 -17.16 -22.42 13.02
N GLY A 248 -16.94 -21.89 14.21
CA GLY A 248 -16.53 -22.66 15.39
C GLY A 248 -17.73 -22.93 16.30
N LYS A 249 -17.51 -23.74 17.36
CA LYS A 249 -18.43 -23.80 18.52
C LYS A 249 -18.30 -22.49 19.30
N VAL A 250 -18.87 -21.41 18.78
CA VAL A 250 -18.79 -20.09 19.42
C VAL A 250 -19.67 -20.11 20.68
N LYS A 251 -19.03 -20.12 21.85
CA LYS A 251 -19.65 -19.93 23.17
C LYS A 251 -19.50 -18.47 23.67
N SER A 252 -19.43 -17.48 22.78
CA SER A 252 -19.37 -16.07 23.23
C SER A 252 -20.77 -15.49 23.35
N ARG A 253 -21.00 -14.66 24.38
CA ARG A 253 -22.28 -13.94 24.61
C ARG A 253 -22.56 -12.82 23.58
N GLY A 254 -21.71 -12.66 22.55
CA GLY A 254 -21.76 -11.56 21.59
C GLY A 254 -22.22 -11.96 20.18
N LEU A 255 -22.25 -10.97 19.28
CA LEU A 255 -22.52 -11.18 17.86
C LEU A 255 -21.37 -11.97 17.22
N THR A 256 -21.71 -12.77 16.20
CA THR A 256 -20.74 -13.57 15.45
C THR A 256 -20.67 -13.11 14.00
N GLY A 257 -19.46 -12.83 13.55
CA GLY A 257 -19.12 -12.51 12.17
C GLY A 257 -18.32 -13.62 11.50
N LEU A 258 -18.56 -13.85 10.22
CA LEU A 258 -17.77 -14.77 9.40
C LEU A 258 -17.30 -14.07 8.13
N TRP A 259 -16.04 -14.28 7.77
CA TRP A 259 -15.54 -13.92 6.45
C TRP A 259 -16.26 -14.76 5.39
N LEU A 260 -16.85 -14.08 4.41
CA LEU A 260 -17.54 -14.72 3.30
C LEU A 260 -16.53 -15.55 2.50
N SER A 261 -16.81 -16.84 2.39
CA SER A 261 -15.98 -17.83 1.70
C SER A 261 -16.88 -18.95 1.17
N SER A 262 -16.27 -19.91 0.46
CA SER A 262 -16.97 -21.09 -0.08
C SER A 262 -17.76 -21.89 0.97
N GLN A 263 -17.43 -21.74 2.26
CA GLN A 263 -18.13 -22.42 3.37
C GLN A 263 -19.61 -22.07 3.46
N ILE A 264 -20.06 -20.92 2.94
CA ILE A 264 -21.49 -20.59 2.90
C ILE A 264 -22.29 -21.57 2.01
N LYS A 265 -21.62 -22.31 1.11
CA LYS A 265 -22.22 -23.37 0.31
C LYS A 265 -22.59 -24.59 1.16
N ASN A 266 -21.91 -24.82 2.28
CA ASN A 266 -22.14 -25.96 3.17
C ASN A 266 -23.55 -25.94 3.81
N LYS A 267 -23.97 -27.09 4.36
CA LYS A 267 -25.21 -27.22 5.15
C LYS A 267 -25.04 -26.49 6.49
N MET A 268 -25.40 -25.21 6.51
CA MET A 268 -25.57 -24.42 7.74
C MET A 268 -27.06 -24.11 7.94
N PRO A 269 -27.59 -24.18 9.18
CA PRO A 269 -28.99 -23.84 9.44
C PRO A 269 -29.33 -22.41 9.00
N LYS A 270 -30.47 -22.21 8.32
CA LYS A 270 -30.91 -20.87 7.86
C LYS A 270 -31.00 -19.85 9.00
N GLY A 271 -31.49 -20.27 10.17
CA GLY A 271 -31.57 -19.42 11.36
C GLY A 271 -30.22 -18.98 11.92
N LEU A 272 -29.16 -19.75 11.69
CA LEU A 272 -27.79 -19.32 12.01
C LEU A 272 -27.31 -18.28 10.99
N ILE A 273 -27.48 -18.56 9.69
CA ILE A 273 -27.04 -17.69 8.59
C ILE A 273 -27.66 -16.29 8.70
N SER A 274 -28.93 -16.18 9.07
CA SER A 274 -29.63 -14.90 9.21
C SER A 274 -29.12 -14.03 10.35
N ARG A 275 -28.58 -14.64 11.42
CA ARG A 275 -28.02 -13.95 12.60
C ARG A 275 -26.55 -13.56 12.42
N LEU A 276 -25.82 -14.23 11.53
CA LEU A 276 -24.40 -13.97 11.28
C LEU A 276 -24.18 -12.64 10.55
N TRP A 277 -23.05 -12.01 10.84
CA TRP A 277 -22.52 -10.86 10.11
C TRP A 277 -21.51 -11.33 9.06
N TRP A 278 -21.83 -11.15 7.78
CA TRP A 278 -21.01 -11.65 6.68
C TRP A 278 -20.02 -10.60 6.20
N TRP A 279 -18.74 -10.86 6.37
CA TRP A 279 -17.67 -9.93 6.04
C TRP A 279 -17.10 -10.24 4.66
N LEU A 280 -17.22 -9.29 3.74
CA LEU A 280 -16.55 -9.40 2.44
C LEU A 280 -15.06 -9.09 2.62
N PRO A 281 -14.15 -9.76 1.88
CA PRO A 281 -12.72 -9.45 1.97
C PRO A 281 -12.44 -8.01 1.53
N PRO A 282 -11.38 -7.36 2.03
CA PRO A 282 -11.04 -5.99 1.67
C PRO A 282 -10.63 -5.81 0.22
N VAL A 283 -10.20 -6.89 -0.43
CA VAL A 283 -9.82 -6.90 -1.84
C VAL A 283 -10.53 -8.07 -2.51
N ILE A 284 -11.14 -7.81 -3.66
CA ILE A 284 -11.69 -8.83 -4.55
C ILE A 284 -11.14 -8.49 -5.94
N TRP A 285 -10.48 -9.46 -6.57
CA TRP A 285 -9.91 -9.27 -7.90
C TRP A 285 -10.97 -9.48 -8.97
N PRO A 286 -10.84 -8.88 -10.17
CA PRO A 286 -11.80 -9.08 -11.25
C PRO A 286 -12.07 -10.56 -11.56
N ALA A 287 -11.03 -11.41 -11.52
CA ALA A 287 -11.16 -12.85 -11.72
C ALA A 287 -12.00 -13.58 -10.64
N ASP A 288 -12.15 -12.98 -9.47
CA ASP A 288 -12.93 -13.52 -8.34
C ASP A 288 -14.33 -12.90 -8.24
N GLU A 289 -14.65 -11.88 -9.03
CA GLU A 289 -15.87 -11.08 -8.89
C GLU A 289 -17.14 -11.93 -9.05
N ILE A 290 -17.23 -12.72 -10.12
CA ILE A 290 -18.36 -13.62 -10.39
C ILE A 290 -18.54 -14.60 -9.23
N ARG A 291 -17.45 -15.20 -8.76
CA ARG A 291 -17.46 -16.15 -7.66
C ARG A 291 -17.98 -15.51 -6.36
N PHE A 292 -17.55 -14.30 -6.03
CA PHE A 292 -18.06 -13.60 -4.84
C PHE A 292 -19.53 -13.19 -4.98
N LYS A 293 -19.96 -12.78 -6.18
CA LYS A 293 -21.38 -12.52 -6.47
C LYS A 293 -22.23 -13.76 -6.21
N GLU A 294 -21.80 -14.94 -6.66
CA GLU A 294 -22.48 -16.21 -6.37
C GLU A 294 -22.57 -16.48 -4.87
N LEU A 295 -21.47 -16.28 -4.12
CA LEU A 295 -21.47 -16.50 -2.66
C LEU A 295 -22.44 -15.56 -1.95
N VAL A 296 -22.51 -14.30 -2.37
CA VAL A 296 -23.49 -13.32 -1.87
C VAL A 296 -24.91 -13.79 -2.18
N ASP A 297 -25.19 -14.20 -3.41
CA ASP A 297 -26.52 -14.66 -3.82
C ASP A 297 -26.98 -15.90 -3.04
N ILE A 298 -26.07 -16.86 -2.83
CA ILE A 298 -26.32 -18.04 -1.98
C ILE A 298 -26.63 -17.60 -0.54
N GLY A 299 -25.84 -16.68 0.02
CA GLY A 299 -26.08 -16.14 1.35
C GLY A 299 -27.45 -15.48 1.47
N LEU A 300 -27.81 -14.61 0.53
CA LEU A 300 -29.10 -13.92 0.49
C LEU A 300 -30.27 -14.91 0.40
N LYS A 301 -30.18 -15.92 -0.46
CA LYS A 301 -31.18 -17.00 -0.60
C LYS A 301 -31.30 -17.83 0.68
N LYS A 302 -30.19 -18.07 1.40
CA LYS A 302 -30.18 -18.77 2.69
C LYS A 302 -30.59 -17.90 3.89
N GLY A 303 -30.89 -16.62 3.67
CA GLY A 303 -31.44 -15.72 4.69
C GLY A 303 -30.44 -14.76 5.32
N ALA A 304 -29.21 -14.64 4.80
CA ALA A 304 -28.23 -13.66 5.27
C ALA A 304 -28.75 -12.23 5.07
N ARG A 305 -28.67 -11.38 6.10
CA ARG A 305 -29.13 -9.99 6.04
C ARG A 305 -28.14 -8.98 6.59
N ASN A 306 -27.15 -9.39 7.38
CA ASN A 306 -26.12 -8.52 7.95
C ASN A 306 -24.82 -8.69 7.18
N PHE A 307 -24.32 -7.62 6.57
CA PHE A 307 -23.09 -7.64 5.78
C PHE A 307 -22.15 -6.49 6.15
N VAL A 308 -20.85 -6.78 6.13
CA VAL A 308 -19.78 -5.80 6.31
C VAL A 308 -18.96 -5.72 5.03
N PHE A 309 -18.92 -4.55 4.41
CA PHE A 309 -18.19 -4.29 3.18
C PHE A 309 -16.86 -3.62 3.50
N ASN A 310 -15.78 -4.23 3.08
CA ASN A 310 -14.43 -3.73 3.31
C ASN A 310 -13.89 -2.90 2.14
N ALA A 311 -14.72 -2.68 1.11
CA ALA A 311 -14.57 -1.64 0.11
C ALA A 311 -15.95 -1.12 -0.34
N PRO A 312 -16.18 0.20 -0.53
CA PRO A 312 -17.51 0.73 -0.84
C PRO A 312 -18.17 0.16 -2.10
N TRP A 313 -17.37 -0.13 -3.14
CA TRP A 313 -17.87 -0.66 -4.41
C TRP A 313 -18.57 -2.02 -4.28
N GLN A 314 -18.30 -2.78 -3.20
CA GLN A 314 -18.90 -4.10 -2.97
C GLN A 314 -20.42 -4.06 -2.81
N MET A 315 -20.99 -2.87 -2.59
CA MET A 315 -22.43 -2.61 -2.70
C MET A 315 -23.00 -3.09 -4.03
N ALA A 316 -22.21 -3.06 -5.12
CA ALA A 316 -22.62 -3.49 -6.45
C ALA A 316 -23.05 -4.97 -6.53
N PHE A 317 -22.66 -5.81 -5.57
CA PHE A 317 -23.15 -7.20 -5.51
C PHE A 317 -24.62 -7.34 -5.10
N PHE A 318 -25.27 -6.26 -4.64
CA PHE A 318 -26.58 -6.30 -4.01
C PHE A 318 -27.62 -5.50 -4.82
N GLY A 319 -28.63 -6.18 -5.37
CA GLY A 319 -29.69 -5.53 -6.16
C GLY A 319 -30.75 -4.79 -5.32
N VAL A 320 -30.95 -5.14 -4.04
CA VAL A 320 -31.97 -4.51 -3.17
C VAL A 320 -31.39 -4.14 -1.78
N PRO A 321 -30.59 -3.07 -1.67
CA PRO A 321 -29.88 -2.73 -0.43
C PRO A 321 -30.79 -2.38 0.76
N LYS A 322 -31.99 -1.83 0.50
CA LYS A 322 -32.86 -1.25 1.54
C LYS A 322 -33.27 -2.23 2.65
N LYS A 323 -33.46 -3.52 2.31
CA LYS A 323 -33.85 -4.59 3.25
C LYS A 323 -32.68 -5.22 4.00
N LEU A 324 -31.44 -4.79 3.73
CA LEU A 324 -30.23 -5.37 4.31
C LEU A 324 -29.67 -4.46 5.41
N ASN A 325 -28.97 -5.06 6.36
CA ASN A 325 -28.15 -4.35 7.33
C ASN A 325 -26.71 -4.29 6.79
N LEU A 326 -26.35 -3.16 6.19
CA LEU A 326 -25.08 -2.99 5.47
C LEU A 326 -24.16 -2.05 6.26
N TRP A 327 -22.98 -2.54 6.62
CA TRP A 327 -21.98 -1.77 7.35
C TRP A 327 -20.73 -1.59 6.51
N ALA A 328 -20.16 -0.40 6.54
CA ALA A 328 -18.80 -0.19 6.05
C ALA A 328 -17.83 -0.77 7.08
N GLY A 329 -16.90 -1.60 6.63
CA GLY A 329 -15.92 -2.28 7.46
C GLY A 329 -14.65 -1.45 7.68
N PRO A 330 -13.77 -1.91 8.59
CA PRO A 330 -12.59 -1.15 9.01
C PRO A 330 -11.57 -0.91 7.88
N PHE A 331 -11.60 -1.74 6.82
CA PHE A 331 -10.71 -1.58 5.67
C PHE A 331 -11.16 -0.52 4.65
N CYS A 332 -12.39 0.02 4.79
CA CYS A 332 -12.81 1.23 4.06
C CYS A 332 -12.05 2.48 4.51
N ASN A 333 -11.27 2.41 5.61
CA ASN A 333 -10.44 3.49 6.15
C ASN A 333 -11.21 4.80 6.39
N ILE A 334 -12.45 4.70 6.89
CA ILE A 334 -13.28 5.86 7.21
C ILE A 334 -12.74 6.52 8.47
N ALA A 335 -12.43 7.81 8.35
CA ALA A 335 -11.68 8.56 9.36
C ALA A 335 -12.32 9.92 9.75
N ASN A 336 -13.38 10.37 9.06
CA ASN A 336 -14.04 11.66 9.33
C ASN A 336 -15.54 11.60 9.04
N SER A 337 -16.29 12.55 9.59
CA SER A 337 -17.76 12.59 9.49
C SER A 337 -18.28 12.87 8.08
N LEU A 338 -17.56 13.60 7.24
CA LEU A 338 -17.94 13.81 5.83
C LEU A 338 -17.91 12.50 5.03
N ALA A 339 -16.88 11.68 5.25
CA ALA A 339 -16.80 10.35 4.65
C ALA A 339 -17.93 9.44 5.14
N ILE A 340 -18.31 9.53 6.42
CA ILE A 340 -19.48 8.81 6.95
C ILE A 340 -20.77 9.30 6.27
N ASN A 341 -20.92 10.61 6.02
CA ASN A 341 -22.07 11.15 5.31
C ASN A 341 -22.18 10.62 3.88
N THR A 342 -21.05 10.44 3.18
CA THR A 342 -21.04 9.78 1.87
C THR A 342 -21.56 8.34 1.96
N LEU A 343 -21.23 7.60 3.02
CA LEU A 343 -21.75 6.25 3.22
C LEU A 343 -23.27 6.24 3.44
N VAL A 344 -23.84 7.27 4.09
CA VAL A 344 -25.30 7.42 4.20
C VAL A 344 -25.93 7.49 2.81
N SER A 345 -25.38 8.32 1.92
CA SER A 345 -25.87 8.46 0.54
C SER A 345 -25.76 7.16 -0.27
N LEU A 346 -24.80 6.29 0.07
CA LEU A 346 -24.66 4.96 -0.53
C LEU A 346 -25.57 3.90 0.11
N GLY A 347 -26.32 4.23 1.15
CA GLY A 347 -27.28 3.32 1.80
C GLY A 347 -26.71 2.45 2.92
N PHE A 348 -25.53 2.77 3.45
CA PHE A 348 -24.99 2.09 4.64
C PHE A 348 -25.79 2.46 5.90
N LYS A 349 -25.89 1.50 6.82
CA LYS A 349 -26.59 1.61 8.10
C LYS A 349 -25.67 1.67 9.32
N GLY A 350 -24.37 1.55 9.11
CA GLY A 350 -23.34 1.67 10.14
C GLY A 350 -21.94 1.66 9.53
N VAL A 351 -20.95 2.02 10.35
CA VAL A 351 -19.55 2.06 9.92
C VAL A 351 -18.65 1.60 11.05
N ILE A 352 -17.74 0.68 10.75
CA ILE A 352 -16.61 0.34 11.59
C ILE A 352 -15.46 1.24 11.14
N VAL A 353 -15.08 2.19 11.98
CA VAL A 353 -14.10 3.24 11.62
C VAL A 353 -12.70 2.66 11.47
N SER A 354 -11.81 3.42 10.81
CA SER A 354 -10.42 3.01 10.65
C SER A 354 -9.76 2.77 12.00
N PRO A 355 -9.06 1.63 12.20
CA PRO A 355 -8.28 1.41 13.42
C PRO A 355 -7.04 2.31 13.50
N GLU A 356 -6.73 3.07 12.44
CA GLU A 356 -5.53 3.92 12.39
C GLU A 356 -5.66 5.27 13.09
N LEU A 357 -6.86 5.63 13.56
CA LEU A 357 -7.15 6.91 14.22
C LEU A 357 -6.48 7.04 15.60
N GLY A 358 -6.24 8.29 15.99
CA GLY A 358 -5.81 8.66 17.34
C GLY A 358 -6.99 8.79 18.31
N ARG A 359 -6.70 8.96 19.61
CA ARG A 359 -7.73 9.11 20.65
C ARG A 359 -8.69 10.25 20.33
N GLU A 360 -8.17 11.43 20.04
CA GLU A 360 -8.97 12.65 19.86
C GLU A 360 -9.97 12.49 18.71
N ASP A 361 -9.53 11.90 17.59
CA ASP A 361 -10.41 11.60 16.46
C ASP A 361 -11.52 10.62 16.83
N TYR A 362 -11.19 9.56 17.59
CA TYR A 362 -12.19 8.61 18.04
C TYR A 362 -13.28 9.32 18.87
N PHE A 363 -12.91 10.27 19.74
CA PHE A 363 -13.89 11.00 20.57
C PHE A 363 -14.65 12.08 19.80
N MET A 364 -14.07 12.64 18.73
CA MET A 364 -14.72 13.66 17.91
C MET A 364 -15.73 13.07 16.92
N LEU A 365 -15.45 11.91 16.34
CA LEU A 365 -16.30 11.26 15.33
C LEU A 365 -17.77 11.07 15.76
N PRO A 366 -18.08 10.50 16.95
CA PRO A 366 -19.46 10.30 17.38
C PRO A 366 -20.30 11.59 17.48
N LYS A 367 -19.65 12.74 17.74
CA LYS A 367 -20.34 14.04 17.87
C LYS A 367 -21.04 14.46 16.58
N HIS A 368 -20.54 14.00 15.43
CA HIS A 368 -21.04 14.36 14.11
C HIS A 368 -21.33 13.14 13.24
N SER A 369 -21.38 11.92 13.78
CA SER A 369 -21.64 10.74 12.95
C SER A 369 -23.13 10.58 12.65
N PRO A 370 -23.57 10.63 11.38
CA PRO A 370 -24.96 10.33 11.02
C PRO A 370 -25.28 8.82 11.06
N LEU A 371 -24.28 7.96 11.25
CA LEU A 371 -24.42 6.50 11.35
C LEU A 371 -23.96 5.96 12.72
N PRO A 372 -24.51 4.83 13.17
CA PRO A 372 -23.92 4.00 14.23
C PRO A 372 -22.44 3.71 13.96
N LEU A 373 -21.63 3.80 15.02
CA LEU A 373 -20.19 3.62 14.95
C LEU A 373 -19.75 2.30 15.60
N GLY A 374 -18.93 1.56 14.88
CA GLY A 374 -18.15 0.45 15.38
C GLY A 374 -16.66 0.71 15.31
N ILE A 375 -15.88 -0.11 16.01
CA ILE A 375 -14.42 0.00 16.08
C ILE A 375 -13.80 -1.39 16.23
N VAL A 376 -12.65 -1.64 15.58
CA VAL A 376 -11.83 -2.81 15.88
C VAL A 376 -11.07 -2.56 17.18
N ILE A 377 -11.53 -3.18 18.26
CA ILE A 377 -10.97 -2.96 19.60
C ILE A 377 -9.89 -3.98 19.94
N SER A 378 -9.94 -5.18 19.36
CA SER A 378 -8.82 -6.12 19.40
C SER A 378 -8.75 -7.06 18.21
N GLY A 379 -7.55 -7.60 17.93
CA GLY A 379 -7.37 -8.64 16.92
C GLY A 379 -6.04 -8.56 16.16
N ASN A 380 -5.82 -9.54 15.30
CA ASN A 380 -4.65 -9.59 14.43
C ASN A 380 -4.88 -8.67 13.22
N TRP A 381 -4.63 -7.38 13.38
CA TRP A 381 -4.67 -6.43 12.27
C TRP A 381 -3.47 -6.64 11.34
N PRO A 382 -3.66 -6.86 10.03
CA PRO A 382 -2.55 -7.18 9.12
C PRO A 382 -1.62 -5.98 8.92
N PHE A 383 -0.33 -6.23 8.70
CA PHE A 383 0.59 -5.22 8.18
C PHE A 383 0.26 -4.84 6.74
N CYS A 384 -0.12 -5.83 5.93
CA CYS A 384 -0.61 -5.63 4.58
C CYS A 384 -1.43 -6.84 4.11
N VAL A 385 -2.25 -6.57 3.09
CA VAL A 385 -2.90 -7.58 2.26
C VAL A 385 -2.33 -7.41 0.86
N SER A 386 -1.94 -8.51 0.21
CA SER A 386 -1.28 -8.49 -1.09
C SER A 386 -1.83 -9.58 -1.99
N ARG A 387 -1.93 -9.30 -3.29
CA ARG A 387 -2.19 -10.34 -4.31
C ARG A 387 -1.01 -11.28 -4.51
N ILE A 388 0.19 -10.75 -4.31
CA ILE A 388 1.45 -11.39 -4.68
C ILE A 388 2.32 -11.61 -3.47
N LEU A 389 2.98 -12.75 -3.48
CA LEU A 389 4.09 -13.07 -2.60
C LEU A 389 5.24 -13.58 -3.45
N SER A 390 6.49 -13.35 -3.00
CA SER A 390 7.64 -14.04 -3.58
C SER A 390 7.47 -15.55 -3.41
N GLU A 391 7.72 -16.32 -4.46
CA GLU A 391 7.60 -17.79 -4.46
C GLU A 391 8.51 -18.45 -3.42
N LYS A 392 9.59 -17.77 -3.01
CA LYS A 392 10.54 -18.28 -2.01
C LYS A 392 10.15 -17.99 -0.57
N VAL A 393 9.00 -17.36 -0.34
CA VAL A 393 8.48 -17.15 1.02
C VAL A 393 7.61 -18.34 1.41
N ASP A 394 7.98 -18.97 2.52
CA ASP A 394 7.20 -20.03 3.15
C ASP A 394 6.12 -19.42 4.04
N THR A 395 4.85 -19.63 3.67
CA THR A 395 3.69 -19.12 4.43
C THR A 395 3.50 -19.81 5.79
N GLN A 396 4.12 -20.96 6.02
CA GLN A 396 4.00 -21.70 7.29
C GLN A 396 5.05 -21.30 8.33
N LYS A 397 5.98 -20.41 7.98
CA LYS A 397 7.10 -20.04 8.85
C LYS A 397 7.13 -18.54 9.13
N PRO A 398 7.62 -18.12 10.32
CA PRO A 398 7.82 -16.71 10.61
C PRO A 398 8.79 -16.04 9.64
N LEU A 399 8.55 -14.78 9.37
CA LEU A 399 9.42 -13.87 8.62
C LEU A 399 9.90 -12.78 9.56
N ILE A 400 11.21 -12.56 9.64
CA ILE A 400 11.84 -11.67 10.61
C ILE A 400 12.42 -10.46 9.87
N SER A 401 12.10 -9.25 10.34
CA SER A 401 12.67 -8.00 9.82
C SER A 401 14.04 -7.69 10.46
N PRO A 402 14.83 -6.76 9.88
CA PRO A 402 16.08 -6.28 10.49
C PRO A 402 15.93 -5.66 11.89
N LYS A 403 14.69 -5.31 12.28
CA LYS A 403 14.38 -4.71 13.58
C LYS A 403 13.82 -5.72 14.58
N GLY A 404 13.87 -7.02 14.27
CA GLY A 404 13.34 -8.09 15.13
C GLY A 404 11.81 -8.20 15.12
N GLU A 405 11.12 -7.42 14.29
CA GLU A 405 9.67 -7.56 14.08
C GLU A 405 9.43 -8.88 13.32
N GLU A 406 8.58 -9.76 13.86
CA GLU A 406 8.22 -11.01 13.20
C GLU A 406 6.80 -10.91 12.61
N ALA A 407 6.60 -11.59 11.48
CA ALA A 407 5.31 -11.73 10.83
C ALA A 407 5.08 -13.18 10.39
N TRP A 408 3.82 -13.56 10.21
CA TRP A 408 3.46 -14.76 9.45
C TRP A 408 2.54 -14.38 8.30
N ILE A 409 2.48 -15.26 7.31
CA ILE A 409 1.71 -15.02 6.10
C ILE A 409 0.67 -16.10 5.96
N LYS A 410 -0.57 -15.74 5.70
CA LYS A 410 -1.63 -16.71 5.44
C LYS A 410 -2.34 -16.37 4.16
N LYS A 411 -2.49 -17.37 3.29
CA LYS A 411 -3.28 -17.22 2.07
C LYS A 411 -4.75 -17.46 2.40
N PHE A 412 -5.60 -16.51 2.03
CA PHE A 412 -7.04 -16.64 2.07
C PHE A 412 -7.57 -16.30 0.69
N GLU A 413 -8.22 -17.26 0.05
CA GLU A 413 -8.68 -17.10 -1.33
C GLU A 413 -7.50 -16.68 -2.22
N SER A 414 -7.61 -15.54 -2.90
CA SER A 414 -6.58 -14.98 -3.79
C SER A 414 -5.59 -14.02 -3.09
N ASP A 415 -5.77 -13.77 -1.79
CA ASP A 415 -5.00 -12.79 -1.04
C ASP A 415 -4.03 -13.41 -0.04
N TYR A 416 -2.84 -12.82 0.05
CA TYR A 416 -1.86 -13.07 1.10
C TYR A 416 -1.98 -12.01 2.19
N TRP A 417 -2.23 -12.45 3.41
CA TRP A 417 -2.35 -11.61 4.59
C TRP A 417 -1.08 -11.73 5.41
N VAL A 418 -0.37 -10.61 5.59
CA VAL A 418 0.85 -10.56 6.40
C VAL A 418 0.49 -10.02 7.77
N TYR A 419 0.52 -10.87 8.78
CA TYR A 419 0.13 -10.54 10.14
C TYR A 419 1.35 -10.33 11.04
N PRO A 420 1.34 -9.32 11.93
CA PRO A 420 2.35 -9.19 12.98
C PRO A 420 2.23 -10.31 14.00
N ASN A 421 3.33 -10.63 14.69
CA ASN A 421 3.32 -11.51 15.84
C ASN A 421 2.75 -10.95 17.15
N TRP A 422 1.84 -9.99 17.04
CA TRP A 422 1.17 -9.38 18.17
C TRP A 422 -0.23 -8.93 17.71
N LYS A 423 -1.09 -8.57 18.65
CA LYS A 423 -2.46 -8.10 18.37
C LYS A 423 -2.58 -6.60 18.56
N LEU A 424 -3.42 -5.96 17.74
CA LEU A 424 -4.05 -4.72 18.14
C LEU A 424 -4.91 -5.03 19.36
N ASP A 425 -4.77 -4.25 20.43
CA ASP A 425 -5.60 -4.38 21.62
C ASP A 425 -5.72 -3.03 22.32
N ILE A 426 -6.93 -2.48 22.30
CA ILE A 426 -7.35 -1.29 23.06
C ILE A 426 -8.63 -1.59 23.86
N SER A 427 -8.86 -2.87 24.20
CA SER A 427 -10.04 -3.33 24.96
C SER A 427 -10.23 -2.60 26.29
N ALA A 428 -9.12 -2.24 26.96
CA ALA A 428 -9.14 -1.41 28.17
C ALA A 428 -9.83 -0.04 27.99
N LYS A 429 -10.05 0.40 26.74
CA LYS A 429 -10.68 1.67 26.37
C LYS A 429 -12.14 1.53 25.95
N GLN A 430 -12.72 0.32 26.03
CA GLN A 430 -14.09 0.05 25.63
C GLN A 430 -15.10 0.97 26.33
N ASN A 431 -15.01 1.10 27.66
CA ASN A 431 -15.91 1.96 28.44
C ASN A 431 -15.81 3.45 28.04
N GLU A 432 -14.60 3.93 27.73
CA GLU A 432 -14.39 5.30 27.25
C GLU A 432 -15.03 5.51 25.87
N LEU A 433 -14.85 4.56 24.96
CA LEU A 433 -15.41 4.58 23.61
C LEU A 433 -16.94 4.45 23.60
N GLU A 434 -17.49 3.60 24.47
CA GLU A 434 -18.94 3.43 24.63
C GLU A 434 -19.58 4.75 25.07
N LYS A 435 -19.01 5.40 26.10
CA LYS A 435 -19.44 6.72 26.56
C LYS A 435 -19.31 7.79 25.47
N ALA A 436 -18.28 7.71 24.63
CA ALA A 436 -18.13 8.61 23.49
C ALA A 436 -19.21 8.41 22.42
N GLY A 437 -19.76 7.19 22.29
CA GLY A 437 -20.88 6.87 21.39
C GLY A 437 -20.63 5.74 20.40
N TYR A 438 -19.57 4.95 20.56
CA TYR A 438 -19.40 3.69 19.82
C TYR A 438 -20.32 2.61 20.41
N ASN A 439 -20.87 1.76 19.53
CA ASN A 439 -21.80 0.71 19.93
C ASN A 439 -21.43 -0.69 19.40
N LEU A 440 -20.54 -0.80 18.42
CA LEU A 440 -20.11 -2.11 17.91
C LEU A 440 -18.61 -2.31 18.14
N PHE A 441 -18.27 -3.20 19.06
CA PHE A 441 -16.88 -3.51 19.42
C PHE A 441 -16.42 -4.77 18.72
N VAL A 442 -15.52 -4.63 17.75
CA VAL A 442 -15.13 -5.72 16.86
C VAL A 442 -13.84 -6.38 17.34
N HIS A 443 -13.89 -7.71 17.44
CA HIS A 443 -12.76 -8.58 17.73
C HIS A 443 -12.41 -9.43 16.50
N LEU A 444 -11.30 -9.14 15.83
CA LEU A 444 -10.81 -9.94 14.70
C LEU A 444 -10.02 -11.15 15.20
N VAL A 445 -10.60 -12.34 15.04
CA VAL A 445 -10.00 -13.59 15.53
C VAL A 445 -9.30 -14.32 14.40
N GLU A 446 -7.96 -14.27 14.41
CA GLU A 446 -7.11 -15.03 13.50
C GLU A 446 -6.19 -15.97 14.30
N PRO A 447 -6.38 -17.30 14.21
CA PRO A 447 -5.50 -18.24 14.91
C PRO A 447 -4.09 -18.22 14.28
N PRO A 448 -3.03 -18.01 15.08
CA PRO A 448 -1.67 -18.10 14.59
C PRO A 448 -1.34 -19.55 14.15
N PRO A 449 -0.46 -19.74 13.14
CA PRO A 449 -0.03 -21.08 12.75
C PRO A 449 0.86 -21.72 13.83
N LYS A 450 1.03 -23.05 13.75
CA LYS A 450 1.93 -23.78 14.66
C LYS A 450 3.34 -23.19 14.58
N GLY A 451 3.93 -22.89 15.74
CA GLY A 451 5.29 -22.33 15.85
C GLY A 451 5.37 -20.80 15.90
N VAL A 452 4.26 -20.09 15.69
CA VAL A 452 4.19 -18.64 15.91
C VAL A 452 3.80 -18.36 17.35
N LYS A 453 4.66 -17.64 18.08
CA LYS A 453 4.35 -17.14 19.43
C LYS A 453 3.90 -15.68 19.36
N LEU A 454 2.71 -15.40 19.89
CA LEU A 454 2.22 -14.03 19.99
C LEU A 454 2.92 -13.30 21.14
N LYS A 455 3.51 -12.15 20.84
CA LYS A 455 4.11 -11.22 21.79
C LYS A 455 3.07 -10.17 22.20
N LYS A 456 3.22 -9.62 23.41
CA LYS A 456 2.50 -8.41 23.80
C LYS A 456 3.12 -7.22 23.08
N ARG A 457 2.30 -6.45 22.37
CA ARG A 457 2.76 -5.23 21.71
C ARG A 457 3.08 -4.17 22.77
N PRO A 458 4.22 -3.47 22.68
CA PRO A 458 4.44 -2.26 23.46
C PRO A 458 3.47 -1.13 23.04
N GLY A 459 2.81 -0.50 24.02
CA GLY A 459 1.90 0.63 23.81
C GLY A 459 0.52 0.28 23.23
N LEU A 460 -0.40 1.25 23.24
CA LEU A 460 -1.82 1.09 22.91
C LEU A 460 -2.13 1.34 21.43
N TRP A 461 -1.59 0.51 20.54
CA TRP A 461 -1.75 0.70 19.08
C TRP A 461 -1.39 2.14 18.63
N ASN A 462 -2.37 2.92 18.17
CA ASN A 462 -2.28 4.32 17.76
C ASN A 462 -2.98 5.27 18.75
N TRP A 463 -3.51 4.76 19.87
CA TRP A 463 -4.33 5.52 20.82
C TRP A 463 -3.64 6.80 21.31
N ASN A 464 -2.35 6.70 21.67
CA ASN A 464 -1.54 7.82 22.14
C ASN A 464 -0.75 8.53 21.03
N LEU A 465 -1.12 8.35 19.75
CA LEU A 465 -0.43 9.02 18.67
C LEU A 465 -1.08 10.37 18.41
N ASP A 466 -0.32 11.44 18.66
CA ASP A 466 -0.64 12.74 18.11
C ASP A 466 -0.42 12.71 16.59
N LEU A 467 -1.50 12.92 15.84
CA LEU A 467 -1.43 13.21 14.42
C LEU A 467 -0.81 14.60 14.26
N LEU A 468 0.53 14.66 14.14
CA LEU A 468 1.25 15.80 13.56
C LEU A 468 0.66 16.18 12.20
#